data_AF-A0A915HKA9-F1
#
_entry.id   AF-A0A915HKA9-F1
#
_cell.length_a   1.000
_cell.length_b   1.000
_cell.length_c   1.000
_cell.angle_alpha   90.00
_cell.angle_beta   90.00
_cell.angle_gamma   90.00
#
_symmetry.space_group_name_H-M   'P 1'
#
loop_
_entity.id
_entity.type
_entity.pdbx_description
1 polymer ?
#
loop_
_entity_poly.entity_id
_entity_poly.type
_entity_poly.pdbx_seq_one_letter_code
_entity_poly.pdbx_strand_id
1 'polypeptide(L)'
;MVKKPKCLLPRQKLEEVNLRRELAKALETPVKFVYDNNMIEEITSSKQDYPWITNMKRAVLNMIQINWQKRNQLSNEDNVAVENQNKKDQFKIHFPTTENDPESDFYRVMEKTLEGTCEVAYSVSQIPSTPMEKSTIVEKAFRIRKSINFENCQKRPEIRYNYRFDDKCSSGGKRFRIDENILKSSTIVRMDVLKNGDNIVVQNSMLESQYAFMPMMEEQNMVVAYVKLPHA
;
A
#
# COMPACT_ATOMS: atom_id res chain seq x y z
N MET A 1 34.92 7.48 -26.56
CA MET A 1 35.20 6.61 -25.39
C MET A 1 33.87 6.22 -24.75
N VAL A 2 33.48 4.95 -24.86
CA VAL A 2 32.24 4.43 -24.26
C VAL A 2 32.49 4.25 -22.76
N LYS A 3 31.78 5.02 -21.92
CA LYS A 3 31.83 4.84 -20.46
C LYS A 3 31.27 3.45 -20.15
N LYS A 4 32.07 2.60 -19.51
CA LYS A 4 31.62 1.29 -19.03
C LYS A 4 30.37 1.46 -18.15
N PRO A 5 29.38 0.55 -18.26
CA PRO A 5 28.19 0.61 -17.43
C PRO A 5 28.62 0.55 -15.95
N LYS A 6 28.21 1.55 -15.17
CA LYS A 6 28.44 1.53 -13.72
C LYS A 6 27.48 0.49 -13.13
N CYS A 7 28.02 -0.64 -12.68
CA CYS A 7 27.25 -1.56 -11.85
C CYS A 7 26.76 -0.83 -10.60
N LEU A 8 25.51 -1.07 -10.21
CA LEU A 8 24.97 -0.59 -8.95
C LEU A 8 25.85 -1.12 -7.82
N LEU A 9 26.34 -0.21 -6.97
CA LEU A 9 27.18 -0.59 -5.84
C LEU A 9 26.32 -1.34 -4.81
N PRO A 10 26.81 -2.45 -4.23
CA PRO A 10 26.17 -3.09 -3.10
C PRO A 10 25.88 -2.06 -2.00
N ARG A 11 24.79 -2.25 -1.23
CA ARG A 11 24.38 -1.33 -0.16
C ARG A 11 25.52 -0.98 0.80
N GLN A 12 26.44 -1.92 1.08
CA GLN A 12 27.59 -1.68 1.97
C GLN A 12 28.59 -0.65 1.44
N LYS A 13 28.52 -0.29 0.15
CA LYS A 13 29.37 0.71 -0.51
C LYS A 13 28.65 2.03 -0.76
N LEU A 14 27.40 2.16 -0.31
CA LEU A 14 26.71 3.44 -0.32
C LEU A 14 27.17 4.25 0.89
N GLU A 15 27.56 5.49 0.67
CA GLU A 15 27.95 6.40 1.75
C GLU A 15 26.72 6.89 2.50
N GLU A 16 26.79 6.87 3.82
CA GLU A 16 25.79 7.54 4.66
C GLU A 16 25.92 9.05 4.46
N VAL A 17 24.90 9.66 3.86
CA VAL A 17 24.85 11.10 3.65
C VAL A 17 24.12 11.74 4.81
N ASN A 18 24.82 12.59 5.56
CA ASN A 18 24.18 13.41 6.58
C ASN A 18 23.19 14.39 5.92
N LEU A 19 21.96 14.40 6.44
CA LEU A 19 20.92 15.28 5.95
C LEU A 19 21.32 16.74 6.21
N ARG A 20 21.30 17.57 5.17
CA ARG A 20 21.57 19.01 5.31
C ARG A 20 20.53 19.63 6.25
N ARG A 21 20.95 20.52 7.15
CA ARG A 21 20.06 21.14 8.16
C ARG A 21 18.83 21.82 7.54
N GLU A 22 19.01 22.51 6.42
CA GLU A 22 17.90 23.16 5.70
C GLU A 22 16.84 22.15 5.27
N LEU A 23 17.28 20.98 4.82
CA LEU A 23 16.39 19.91 4.41
C LEU A 23 15.70 19.24 5.61
N ALA A 24 16.43 19.03 6.71
CA ALA A 24 15.82 18.53 7.94
C ALA A 24 14.67 19.43 8.40
N LYS A 25 14.91 20.75 8.44
CA LYS A 25 13.89 21.75 8.79
C LYS A 25 12.68 21.71 7.86
N ALA A 26 12.88 21.47 6.56
CA ALA A 26 11.79 21.39 5.60
C ALA A 26 10.96 20.10 5.75
N LEU A 27 11.55 18.99 6.20
CA LEU A 27 10.81 17.76 6.54
C LEU A 27 9.99 17.93 7.84
N GLU A 28 10.50 18.71 8.79
CA GLU A 28 9.85 19.03 10.07
C GLU A 28 8.67 20.02 9.93
N THR A 29 8.48 20.66 8.77
CA THR A 29 7.35 21.58 8.60
C THR A 29 6.02 20.84 8.69
N PRO A 30 5.02 21.41 9.39
CA PRO A 30 3.73 20.75 9.57
C PRO A 30 2.99 20.59 8.25
N VAL A 31 2.18 19.54 8.17
CA VAL A 31 1.28 19.28 7.05
C VAL A 31 -0.16 19.31 7.54
N LYS A 32 -1.06 19.91 6.77
CA LYS A 32 -2.50 19.87 7.03
C LYS A 32 -3.12 18.80 6.15
N PHE A 33 -3.98 17.97 6.69
CA PHE A 33 -4.68 16.96 5.92
C PHE A 33 -6.09 16.75 6.45
N VAL A 34 -6.99 16.36 5.55
CA VAL A 34 -8.35 15.92 5.91
C VAL A 34 -8.29 14.42 6.17
N TYR A 35 -8.64 14.03 7.39
CA TYR A 35 -8.73 12.64 7.81
C TYR A 35 -10.17 12.35 8.23
N ASP A 36 -10.88 11.62 7.38
CA ASP A 36 -12.27 11.24 7.60
C ASP A 36 -12.45 9.75 7.35
N ASN A 37 -13.26 9.09 8.17
CA ASN A 37 -13.53 7.65 8.07
C ASN A 37 -12.27 6.78 7.90
N ASN A 38 -11.20 7.14 8.62
CA ASN A 38 -9.88 6.50 8.59
C ASN A 38 -9.14 6.59 7.24
N MET A 39 -9.58 7.51 6.37
CA MET A 39 -9.03 7.78 5.05
C MET A 39 -8.54 9.23 4.96
N ILE A 40 -7.50 9.44 4.16
CA ILE A 40 -6.95 10.75 3.84
C ILE A 40 -7.47 11.16 2.46
N GLU A 41 -8.07 12.34 2.40
CA GLU A 41 -8.62 12.88 1.16
C GLU A 41 -7.69 13.92 0.54
N GLU A 42 -7.36 14.95 1.31
CA GLU A 42 -6.57 16.10 0.87
C GLU A 42 -5.38 16.34 1.78
N ILE A 43 -4.25 16.75 1.18
CA ILE A 43 -3.02 17.08 1.88
C ILE A 43 -2.54 18.44 1.38
N THR A 44 -2.44 19.39 2.30
CA THR A 44 -1.94 20.74 2.08
C THR A 44 -0.60 20.90 2.79
N SER A 45 0.47 21.00 2.01
CA SER A 45 1.82 21.28 2.48
C SER A 45 2.13 22.77 2.51
N SER A 46 3.25 23.13 3.12
CA SER A 46 3.77 24.49 3.06
C SER A 46 4.11 24.89 1.61
N LYS A 47 3.90 26.15 1.25
CA LYS A 47 4.24 26.66 -0.12
C LYS A 47 5.74 26.58 -0.41
N GLN A 48 6.56 26.55 0.64
CA GLN A 48 8.01 26.43 0.54
C GLN A 48 8.49 24.96 0.44
N ASP A 49 7.60 23.98 0.63
CA ASP A 49 7.98 22.57 0.55
C ASP A 49 8.18 22.17 -0.92
N TYR A 50 9.29 21.50 -1.20
CA TYR A 50 9.49 20.88 -2.51
C TYR A 50 8.48 19.74 -2.73
N PRO A 51 8.08 19.44 -3.99
CA PRO A 51 7.12 18.38 -4.28
C PRO A 51 7.50 17.01 -3.69
N TRP A 52 8.79 16.68 -3.68
CA TRP A 52 9.27 15.41 -3.14
C TRP A 52 9.21 15.34 -1.60
N ILE A 53 9.36 16.46 -0.89
CA ILE A 53 9.12 16.55 0.57
C ILE A 53 7.65 16.26 0.84
N THR A 54 6.76 16.87 0.08
CA THR A 54 5.31 16.61 0.16
C THR A 54 4.99 15.14 -0.13
N ASN A 55 5.66 14.52 -1.10
CA ASN A 55 5.48 13.10 -1.40
C ASN A 55 5.98 12.19 -0.26
N MET A 56 7.09 12.54 0.40
CA MET A 56 7.57 11.82 1.59
C MET A 56 6.56 11.89 2.73
N LYS A 57 6.01 13.07 3.01
CA LYS A 57 4.95 13.25 4.02
C LYS A 57 3.69 12.46 3.66
N ARG A 58 3.28 12.50 2.38
CA ARG A 58 2.17 11.67 1.87
C ARG A 58 2.43 10.19 2.08
N ALA A 59 3.68 9.73 1.92
CA ALA A 59 4.02 8.33 2.12
C ALA A 59 3.78 7.87 3.56
N VAL A 60 4.25 8.65 4.53
CA VAL A 60 4.01 8.41 5.97
C VAL A 60 2.51 8.41 6.27
N LEU A 61 1.78 9.42 5.78
CA LEU A 61 0.35 9.52 6.03
C LEU A 61 -0.44 8.36 5.40
N ASN A 62 -0.03 7.82 4.25
CA ASN A 62 -0.71 6.68 3.64
C ASN A 62 -0.57 5.38 4.46
N MET A 63 0.49 5.25 5.28
CA MET A 63 0.70 4.08 6.14
C MET A 63 -0.33 3.94 7.26
N ILE A 64 -1.05 5.02 7.61
CA ILE A 64 -2.09 5.02 8.65
C ILE A 64 -3.52 4.97 8.09
N GLN A 65 -3.68 4.82 6.76
CA GLN A 65 -5.01 4.76 6.12
C GLN A 65 -5.56 3.34 6.12
N ILE A 66 -6.78 3.20 6.66
CA ILE A 66 -7.50 1.94 6.75
C ILE A 66 -8.94 2.18 6.34
N ASN A 67 -9.43 1.48 5.33
CA ASN A 67 -10.83 1.63 4.90
C ASN A 67 -11.78 0.76 5.73
N TRP A 68 -11.95 1.10 7.01
CA TRP A 68 -12.75 0.30 7.94
C TRP A 68 -14.27 0.39 7.66
N GLN A 69 -14.75 1.54 7.18
CA GLN A 69 -16.17 1.72 6.86
C GLN A 69 -16.65 0.71 5.79
N LYS A 70 -15.81 0.42 4.79
CA LYS A 70 -16.12 -0.56 3.75
C LYS A 70 -16.23 -1.98 4.29
N ARG A 71 -15.43 -2.34 5.32
CA ARG A 71 -15.59 -3.63 6.03
C ARG A 71 -17.00 -3.77 6.64
N ASN A 72 -17.52 -2.69 7.24
CA ASN A 72 -18.84 -2.69 7.87
C ASN A 72 -19.99 -2.67 6.84
N GLN A 73 -19.82 -1.94 5.73
CA GLN A 73 -20.81 -1.91 4.65
C GLN A 73 -20.98 -3.30 4.03
N LEU A 74 -19.87 -3.99 3.74
CA LEU A 74 -19.92 -5.32 3.14
C LEU A 74 -20.59 -6.36 4.05
N SER A 75 -20.41 -6.29 5.38
CA SER A 75 -21.12 -7.19 6.31
C SER A 75 -22.63 -6.99 6.36
N ASN A 76 -23.13 -5.79 6.03
CA ASN A 76 -24.56 -5.52 6.03
C ASN A 76 -25.22 -5.95 4.72
N GLU A 77 -24.46 -6.03 3.63
CA GLU A 77 -24.93 -6.45 2.31
C GLU A 77 -25.04 -7.98 2.14
N ASP A 78 -24.35 -8.77 2.98
CA ASP A 78 -24.40 -10.24 2.94
C ASP A 78 -25.80 -10.83 3.26
N ASN A 79 -26.76 -10.01 3.73
CA ASN A 79 -28.17 -10.39 3.90
C ASN A 79 -29.03 -10.19 2.64
N VAL A 80 -28.47 -9.68 1.54
CA VAL A 80 -29.17 -9.55 0.24
C VAL A 80 -28.39 -10.34 -0.81
N ALA A 81 -28.45 -11.66 -0.69
CA ALA A 81 -28.14 -12.52 -1.82
C ALA A 81 -29.13 -12.21 -2.96
N VAL A 82 -28.62 -12.32 -4.19
CA VAL A 82 -29.32 -12.43 -5.49
C VAL A 82 -29.25 -11.17 -6.38
N GLU A 83 -28.61 -11.39 -7.54
CA GLU A 83 -28.81 -10.69 -8.83
C GLU A 83 -28.19 -9.31 -9.10
N ASN A 84 -26.86 -9.17 -9.03
CA ASN A 84 -26.19 -8.24 -9.95
C ASN A 84 -24.75 -8.68 -10.28
N GLN A 85 -24.56 -9.21 -11.50
CA GLN A 85 -23.28 -9.71 -12.03
C GLN A 85 -22.19 -8.61 -12.23
N ASN A 86 -22.47 -7.37 -11.81
CA ASN A 86 -21.59 -6.21 -11.94
C ASN A 86 -20.85 -5.80 -10.65
N LYS A 87 -21.07 -6.47 -9.50
CA LYS A 87 -20.32 -6.24 -8.24
C LYS A 87 -19.10 -7.17 -8.07
N LYS A 88 -18.33 -7.44 -9.13
CA LYS A 88 -17.16 -8.34 -9.03
C LYS A 88 -15.97 -7.76 -8.26
N ASP A 89 -15.95 -6.45 -8.04
CA ASP A 89 -14.72 -5.76 -7.58
C ASP A 89 -14.66 -5.54 -6.07
N GLN A 90 -15.74 -5.81 -5.31
CA GLN A 90 -15.79 -5.63 -3.85
C GLN A 90 -16.56 -6.77 -3.20
N PHE A 91 -15.92 -7.53 -2.32
CA PHE A 91 -16.55 -8.60 -1.56
C PHE A 91 -15.87 -8.77 -0.20
N LYS A 92 -16.58 -9.35 0.77
CA LYS A 92 -16.05 -9.77 2.06
C LYS A 92 -16.16 -11.28 2.18
N ILE A 93 -15.13 -11.94 2.68
CA ILE A 93 -15.16 -13.34 3.08
C ILE A 93 -14.84 -13.37 4.57
N HIS A 94 -15.77 -13.92 5.33
CA HIS A 94 -15.55 -14.27 6.71
C HIS A 94 -15.03 -15.71 6.75
N PHE A 95 -13.86 -15.94 7.34
CA PHE A 95 -13.33 -17.30 7.50
C PHE A 95 -13.67 -17.79 8.92
N PRO A 96 -14.67 -18.68 9.08
CA PRO A 96 -14.95 -19.29 10.37
C PRO A 96 -13.76 -20.15 10.80
N THR A 97 -13.33 -20.02 12.05
CA THR A 97 -12.14 -20.70 12.56
C THR A 97 -12.46 -21.98 13.33
N THR A 98 -11.53 -22.93 13.29
CA THR A 98 -11.42 -24.04 14.26
C THR A 98 -10.79 -23.51 15.56
N GLU A 99 -10.91 -24.27 16.66
CA GLU A 99 -10.64 -23.88 18.06
C GLU A 99 -9.28 -23.18 18.37
N ASN A 100 -8.34 -23.10 17.42
CA ASN A 100 -6.99 -22.56 17.61
C ASN A 100 -6.63 -21.33 16.73
N ASP A 101 -7.51 -20.84 15.84
CA ASP A 101 -7.18 -19.73 14.94
C ASP A 101 -8.09 -18.51 15.23
N PRO A 102 -7.55 -17.29 15.37
CA PRO A 102 -8.38 -16.10 15.59
C PRO A 102 -9.25 -15.79 14.38
N GLU A 103 -10.51 -15.43 14.64
CA GLU A 103 -11.48 -14.97 13.66
C GLU A 103 -10.83 -13.97 12.68
N SER A 104 -10.88 -14.31 11.38
CA SER A 104 -10.23 -13.52 10.34
C SER A 104 -11.22 -13.08 9.27
N ASP A 105 -11.26 -11.76 9.05
CA ASP A 105 -12.04 -11.14 8.01
C ASP A 105 -11.14 -10.77 6.84
N PHE A 106 -11.61 -11.06 5.63
CA PHE A 106 -10.97 -10.64 4.40
C PHE A 106 -11.92 -9.81 3.55
N TYR A 107 -11.46 -8.70 3.00
CA TYR A 107 -12.26 -7.91 2.04
C TYR A 107 -11.40 -7.21 1.01
N ARG A 108 -12.01 -6.90 -0.13
CA ARG A 108 -11.38 -6.15 -1.22
C ARG A 108 -12.14 -4.88 -1.54
N VAL A 109 -11.40 -3.83 -1.88
CA VAL A 109 -11.97 -2.53 -2.23
C VAL A 109 -11.06 -1.77 -3.19
N MET A 110 -11.64 -1.03 -4.13
CA MET A 110 -10.90 -0.05 -4.93
C MET A 110 -10.60 1.19 -4.08
N GLU A 111 -9.32 1.52 -3.90
CA GLU A 111 -8.87 2.59 -3.02
C GLU A 111 -7.84 3.49 -3.73
N LYS A 112 -7.86 4.78 -3.40
CA LYS A 112 -6.81 5.73 -3.80
C LYS A 112 -5.63 5.62 -2.83
N THR A 113 -4.50 5.14 -3.34
CA THR A 113 -3.24 4.94 -2.61
C THR A 113 -2.12 5.82 -3.19
N LEU A 114 -0.91 5.75 -2.62
CA LEU A 114 0.28 6.36 -3.21
C LEU A 114 0.56 5.87 -4.64
N GLU A 115 0.25 4.61 -4.89
CA GLU A 115 0.47 3.90 -6.15
C GLU A 115 -0.62 4.16 -7.18
N GLY A 116 -1.57 5.05 -6.84
CA GLY A 116 -2.74 5.38 -7.65
C GLY A 116 -4.00 4.70 -7.13
N THR A 117 -5.00 4.59 -8.01
CA THR A 117 -6.31 4.00 -7.67
C THR A 117 -6.30 2.53 -8.05
N CYS A 118 -6.21 1.65 -7.04
CA CYS A 118 -5.99 0.22 -7.21
C CYS A 118 -6.91 -0.61 -6.31
N GLU A 119 -7.09 -1.88 -6.66
CA GLU A 119 -7.72 -2.87 -5.79
C GLU A 119 -6.78 -3.15 -4.61
N VAL A 120 -7.33 -3.02 -3.41
CA VAL A 120 -6.63 -3.29 -2.15
C VAL A 120 -7.35 -4.41 -1.43
N ALA A 121 -6.58 -5.40 -1.00
CA ALA A 121 -7.05 -6.50 -0.18
C ALA A 121 -6.63 -6.28 1.28
N TYR A 122 -7.59 -6.45 2.18
CA TYR A 122 -7.41 -6.36 3.62
C TYR A 122 -7.64 -7.72 4.25
N SER A 123 -6.73 -8.13 5.14
CA SER A 123 -6.90 -9.25 6.06
C SER A 123 -6.84 -8.71 7.48
N VAL A 124 -7.89 -8.93 8.25
CA VAL A 124 -8.06 -8.42 9.61
C VAL A 124 -8.18 -9.61 10.55
N SER A 125 -7.26 -9.74 11.49
CA SER A 125 -7.26 -10.78 12.52
C SER A 125 -7.29 -10.13 13.90
N GLN A 126 -8.15 -10.61 14.79
CA GLN A 126 -8.18 -10.12 16.17
C GLN A 126 -6.95 -10.61 16.93
N ILE A 127 -6.29 -9.72 17.66
CA ILE A 127 -5.20 -10.07 18.57
C ILE A 127 -5.85 -10.47 19.90
N PRO A 128 -5.61 -11.68 20.43
CA PRO A 128 -6.09 -12.06 21.75
C PRO A 128 -5.49 -11.13 22.80
N SER A 129 -6.31 -10.33 23.46
CA SER A 129 -5.89 -9.50 24.59
C SER A 129 -5.62 -10.40 25.79
N THR A 130 -4.42 -10.32 26.38
CA THR A 130 -4.13 -10.96 27.67
C THR A 130 -5.02 -10.34 28.76
N PRO A 131 -5.60 -11.14 29.67
CA PRO A 131 -6.48 -10.65 30.74
C PRO A 131 -5.64 -10.03 31.87
N MET A 132 -4.90 -8.96 31.57
CA MET A 132 -4.18 -8.16 32.57
C MET A 132 -4.27 -6.69 32.15
N GLU A 133 -5.46 -6.13 32.29
CA GLU A 133 -5.71 -4.81 32.89
C GLU A 133 -7.21 -4.55 32.81
N LYS A 134 -7.86 -4.58 33.98
CA LYS A 134 -9.26 -4.19 34.14
C LYS A 134 -9.36 -2.66 34.01
N SER A 135 -9.17 -2.13 32.81
CA SER A 135 -9.68 -0.81 32.45
C SER A 135 -11.04 -1.00 31.79
N THR A 136 -12.03 -0.24 32.26
CA THR A 136 -13.47 -0.31 31.96
C THR A 136 -13.86 -0.06 30.49
N ILE A 137 -12.89 -0.06 29.57
CA ILE A 137 -13.06 0.17 28.14
C ILE A 137 -12.45 -1.05 27.44
N VAL A 138 -13.30 -1.87 26.81
CA VAL A 138 -12.86 -3.06 26.07
C VAL A 138 -12.19 -2.61 24.78
N GLU A 139 -10.91 -2.29 24.85
CA GLU A 139 -10.09 -2.01 23.67
C GLU A 139 -9.82 -3.34 22.95
N LYS A 140 -10.38 -3.48 21.74
CA LYS A 140 -10.10 -4.65 20.89
C LYS A 140 -8.90 -4.32 20.02
N ALA A 141 -7.87 -5.15 20.10
CA ALA A 141 -6.68 -5.05 19.26
C ALA A 141 -6.84 -5.91 18.00
N PHE A 142 -6.47 -5.36 16.84
CA PHE A 142 -6.52 -6.02 15.55
C PHE A 142 -5.17 -5.92 14.85
N ARG A 143 -4.79 -7.00 14.17
CA ARG A 143 -3.71 -7.03 13.22
C ARG A 143 -4.29 -6.98 11.82
N ILE A 144 -3.90 -5.97 11.06
CA ILE A 144 -4.38 -5.73 9.70
C ILE A 144 -3.22 -5.89 8.73
N ARG A 145 -3.45 -6.63 7.65
CA ARG A 145 -2.57 -6.68 6.49
C ARG A 145 -3.29 -6.09 5.30
N LYS A 146 -2.71 -5.06 4.72
CA LYS A 146 -3.17 -4.38 3.51
C LYS A 146 -2.21 -4.73 2.38
N SER A 147 -2.72 -5.26 1.28
CA SER A 147 -1.91 -5.56 0.09
C SER A 147 -2.53 -4.93 -1.16
N ILE A 148 -1.70 -4.34 -2.00
CA ILE A 148 -2.13 -3.64 -3.21
C ILE A 148 -1.99 -4.57 -4.42
N ASN A 149 -3.06 -4.73 -5.19
CA ASN A 149 -3.05 -5.46 -6.44
C ASN A 149 -2.68 -4.53 -7.61
N PHE A 150 -1.42 -4.53 -8.01
CA PHE A 150 -0.90 -3.67 -9.09
C PHE A 150 -1.38 -4.07 -10.50
N GLU A 151 -1.93 -5.28 -10.65
CA GLU A 151 -2.53 -5.74 -11.91
C GLU A 151 -3.96 -5.21 -12.07
N ASN A 152 -4.63 -4.87 -10.96
CA ASN A 152 -5.97 -4.29 -10.95
C ASN A 152 -5.94 -2.83 -10.46
N CYS A 153 -5.33 -1.96 -11.27
CA CYS A 153 -5.30 -0.51 -11.03
C CYS A 153 -5.99 0.26 -12.16
N GLN A 154 -6.91 1.16 -11.81
CA GLN A 154 -7.55 2.06 -12.76
C GLN A 154 -6.58 3.13 -13.27
N LYS A 155 -5.72 3.63 -12.38
CA LYS A 155 -4.73 4.65 -12.68
C LYS A 155 -3.50 4.44 -11.82
N ARG A 156 -2.32 4.41 -12.45
CA ARG A 156 -1.01 4.40 -11.78
C ARG A 156 -0.24 5.69 -12.11
N PRO A 157 0.46 6.31 -11.14
CA PRO A 157 1.34 7.43 -11.40
C PRO A 157 2.61 6.92 -12.06
N GLU A 158 2.63 6.90 -13.39
CA GLU A 158 3.80 6.54 -14.18
C GLU A 158 4.16 7.68 -15.14
N ILE A 159 5.46 7.96 -15.26
CA ILE A 159 5.98 8.95 -16.22
C ILE A 159 6.90 8.22 -17.18
N ARG A 160 6.54 8.22 -18.46
CA ARG A 160 7.28 7.57 -19.54
C ARG A 160 7.81 8.62 -20.51
N TYR A 161 9.14 8.71 -20.63
CA TYR A 161 9.78 9.60 -21.61
C TYR A 161 10.19 8.79 -22.85
N ASN A 162 9.95 9.33 -24.04
CA ASN A 162 10.34 8.75 -25.33
C ASN A 162 9.64 7.43 -25.75
N TYR A 163 8.53 7.05 -25.11
CA TYR A 163 7.70 5.89 -25.49
C TYR A 163 6.69 6.20 -26.62
N ARG A 164 6.80 7.35 -27.27
CA ARG A 164 5.88 7.81 -28.34
C ARG A 164 5.96 7.00 -29.63
N PHE A 165 7.01 6.20 -29.80
CA PHE A 165 7.22 5.32 -30.95
C PHE A 165 7.04 3.84 -30.57
N ASP A 166 6.49 3.58 -29.38
CA ASP A 166 6.21 2.21 -28.93
C ASP A 166 4.95 1.72 -29.63
N ASP A 167 5.14 0.95 -30.70
CA ASP A 167 4.04 0.29 -31.40
C ASP A 167 3.61 -0.95 -30.63
N LYS A 168 2.32 -1.02 -30.29
CA LYS A 168 1.73 -2.25 -29.73
C LYS A 168 1.84 -3.37 -30.77
N CYS A 169 2.84 -4.24 -30.63
CA CYS A 169 3.05 -5.40 -31.49
C CYS A 169 1.77 -6.25 -31.57
N SER A 170 1.11 -6.20 -32.73
CA SER A 170 -0.18 -6.82 -33.00
C SER A 170 -0.03 -8.07 -33.87
N SER A 171 0.80 -9.03 -33.45
CA SER A 171 1.08 -10.23 -34.27
C SER A 171 1.01 -11.52 -33.46
N GLY A 172 -0.11 -12.24 -33.59
CA GLY A 172 -0.21 -13.71 -33.76
C GLY A 172 0.37 -14.70 -32.72
N GLY A 173 1.10 -14.27 -31.70
CA GLY A 173 1.51 -15.07 -30.54
C GLY A 173 0.86 -14.48 -29.29
N LYS A 174 0.56 -15.32 -28.28
CA LYS A 174 -0.09 -14.93 -27.00
C LYS A 174 0.34 -13.51 -26.59
N ARG A 175 -0.62 -12.58 -26.64
CA ARG A 175 -0.50 -11.12 -26.43
C ARG A 175 0.76 -10.76 -25.64
N PHE A 176 1.84 -10.39 -26.32
CA PHE A 176 2.98 -9.75 -25.69
C PHE A 176 2.58 -8.31 -25.36
N ARG A 177 1.84 -8.14 -24.26
CA ARG A 177 1.84 -6.87 -23.53
C ARG A 177 3.23 -6.74 -22.93
N ILE A 178 4.12 -6.04 -23.63
CA ILE A 178 5.42 -5.58 -23.11
C ILE A 178 5.19 -4.83 -21.77
N ASP A 179 3.99 -4.28 -21.55
CA ASP A 179 3.61 -3.51 -20.37
C ASP A 179 3.36 -4.27 -19.05
N GLU A 180 2.96 -5.55 -19.04
CA GLU A 180 2.39 -6.15 -17.80
C GLU A 180 3.31 -7.15 -17.07
N ASN A 181 4.39 -7.60 -17.72
CA ASN A 181 5.27 -8.63 -17.14
C ASN A 181 6.71 -8.20 -16.90
N ILE A 182 7.13 -7.03 -17.39
CA ILE A 182 8.50 -6.54 -17.18
C ILE A 182 8.65 -5.92 -15.79
N LEU A 183 7.61 -5.32 -15.23
CA LEU A 183 7.65 -4.75 -13.88
C LEU A 183 6.65 -5.47 -12.98
N LYS A 184 7.14 -6.32 -12.07
CA LYS A 184 6.33 -6.91 -11.01
C LYS A 184 6.48 -6.06 -9.74
N SER A 185 5.34 -5.61 -9.21
CA SER A 185 5.27 -4.74 -8.04
C SER A 185 4.44 -5.42 -6.96
N SER A 186 4.91 -5.38 -5.72
CA SER A 186 4.19 -5.87 -4.55
C SER A 186 4.37 -4.89 -3.41
N THR A 187 3.29 -4.58 -2.70
CA THR A 187 3.31 -3.69 -1.53
C THR A 187 2.39 -4.27 -0.48
N ILE A 188 2.94 -4.43 0.72
CA ILE A 188 2.25 -4.93 1.90
C ILE A 188 2.47 -3.94 3.04
N VAL A 189 1.36 -3.50 3.63
CA VAL A 189 1.36 -2.68 4.84
C VAL A 189 0.78 -3.53 5.97
N ARG A 190 1.55 -3.68 7.05
CA ARG A 190 1.14 -4.40 8.26
C ARG A 190 0.88 -3.37 9.34
N MET A 191 -0.28 -3.43 9.96
CA MET A 191 -0.72 -2.47 10.96
C MET A 191 -1.24 -3.21 12.20
N ASP A 192 -0.89 -2.71 13.37
CA ASP A 192 -1.54 -3.08 14.62
C ASP A 192 -2.42 -1.90 15.07
N VAL A 193 -3.68 -2.21 15.40
CA VAL A 193 -4.76 -1.24 15.51
C VAL A 193 -5.56 -1.48 16.77
N LEU A 194 -5.83 -0.41 17.52
CA LEU A 194 -6.77 -0.41 18.63
C LEU A 194 -8.11 0.15 18.20
N LYS A 195 -9.18 -0.55 18.57
CA LYS A 195 -10.56 -0.10 18.38
C LYS A 195 -11.22 0.16 19.73
N ASN A 196 -11.71 1.38 19.90
CA ASN A 196 -12.50 1.82 21.04
C ASN A 196 -13.79 2.46 20.55
N GLY A 197 -14.93 1.75 20.67
CA GLY A 197 -16.18 2.18 20.04
C GLY A 197 -16.02 2.28 18.53
N ASP A 198 -16.32 3.46 17.97
CA ASP A 198 -16.12 3.76 16.54
C ASP A 198 -14.73 4.35 16.24
N ASN A 199 -13.96 4.69 17.26
CA ASN A 199 -12.62 5.23 17.09
C ASN A 199 -11.62 4.11 16.82
N ILE A 200 -10.77 4.34 15.83
CA ILE A 200 -9.74 3.41 15.38
C ILE A 200 -8.41 4.16 15.42
N VAL A 201 -7.45 3.60 16.15
CA VAL A 201 -6.11 4.17 16.33
C VAL A 201 -5.08 3.16 15.86
N VAL A 202 -4.23 3.58 14.92
CA VAL A 202 -3.08 2.78 14.48
C VAL A 202 -1.96 2.97 15.49
N GLN A 203 -1.52 1.89 16.14
CA GLN A 203 -0.40 1.94 17.08
C GLN A 203 0.95 1.79 16.39
N ASN A 204 0.98 0.98 15.34
CA ASN A 204 2.20 0.65 14.64
C ASN A 204 1.87 0.32 13.19
N SER A 205 2.65 0.87 12.26
CA SER A 205 2.56 0.52 10.84
C SER A 205 3.93 0.21 10.25
N MET A 206 4.02 -0.86 9.46
CA MET A 206 5.21 -1.24 8.72
C MET A 206 4.85 -1.47 7.25
N LEU A 207 5.58 -0.81 6.36
CA LEU A 207 5.42 -0.95 4.91
C LEU A 207 6.61 -1.68 4.31
N GLU A 208 6.32 -2.67 3.47
CA GLU A 208 7.29 -3.39 2.66
C GLU A 208 6.83 -3.40 1.20
N SER A 209 7.64 -2.82 0.32
CA SER A 209 7.40 -2.79 -1.12
C SER A 209 8.58 -3.38 -1.88
N GLN A 210 8.26 -4.09 -2.95
CA GLN A 210 9.22 -4.74 -3.84
C GLN A 210 8.85 -4.43 -5.28
N TYR A 211 9.83 -3.98 -6.05
CA TYR A 211 9.68 -3.70 -7.48
C TYR A 211 10.76 -4.47 -8.23
N ALA A 212 10.34 -5.50 -8.97
CA ALA A 212 11.21 -6.36 -9.76
C ALA A 212 11.06 -5.98 -11.24
N PHE A 213 12.14 -5.48 -11.83
CA PHE A 213 12.26 -5.20 -13.25
C PHE A 213 12.95 -6.38 -13.95
N MET A 214 12.26 -6.99 -14.91
CA MET A 214 12.64 -8.20 -15.64
C MET A 214 12.59 -7.91 -17.15
N PRO A 215 13.65 -7.30 -17.71
CA PRO A 215 13.69 -6.89 -19.12
C PRO A 215 13.68 -8.07 -20.10
N MET A 216 14.03 -9.28 -19.62
CA MET A 216 13.94 -10.53 -20.37
C MET A 216 13.12 -11.54 -19.55
N MET A 217 12.51 -12.53 -20.20
CA MET A 217 11.74 -13.60 -19.53
C MET A 217 12.61 -14.57 -18.72
N GLU A 218 13.92 -14.33 -18.63
CA GLU A 218 14.86 -15.14 -17.84
C GLU A 218 15.24 -14.40 -16.54
N GLU A 219 15.25 -15.14 -15.43
CA GLU A 219 15.57 -14.64 -14.08
C GLU A 219 16.99 -14.04 -13.96
N GLN A 220 17.87 -14.32 -14.93
CA GLN A 220 19.29 -13.98 -14.89
C GLN A 220 19.58 -12.47 -14.98
N ASN A 221 18.61 -11.65 -15.42
CA ASN A 221 18.78 -10.20 -15.61
C ASN A 221 17.74 -9.37 -14.83
N MET A 222 17.29 -9.84 -13.66
CA MET A 222 16.34 -9.10 -12.84
C MET A 222 17.01 -8.05 -11.95
N VAL A 223 16.41 -6.86 -11.88
CA VAL A 223 16.79 -5.80 -10.93
C VAL A 223 15.64 -5.63 -9.95
N VAL A 224 15.91 -5.83 -8.66
CA VAL A 224 14.90 -5.67 -7.61
C VAL A 224 15.22 -4.50 -6.71
N ALA A 225 14.25 -3.60 -6.55
CA ALA A 225 14.26 -2.54 -5.57
C ALA A 225 13.39 -2.95 -4.36
N TYR A 226 13.98 -2.89 -3.17
CA TYR A 226 13.30 -3.14 -1.91
C TYR A 226 13.15 -1.83 -1.14
N VAL A 227 11.91 -1.50 -0.75
CA VAL A 227 11.60 -0.35 0.09
C VAL A 227 10.97 -0.87 1.38
N LYS A 228 11.54 -0.48 2.51
CA LYS A 228 11.03 -0.82 3.83
C LYS A 228 10.97 0.43 4.68
N LEU A 229 9.76 0.77 5.14
CA LEU A 229 9.54 1.83 6.12
C LEU A 229 9.16 1.15 7.43
N PRO A 230 10.11 1.07 8.39
CA PRO A 230 9.84 0.50 9.70
C PRO A 230 9.04 1.50 10.54
N HIS A 231 8.09 0.97 11.30
CA HIS A 231 7.44 1.59 12.46
C HIS A 231 7.16 3.10 12.33
N ALA A 232 6.02 3.42 11.72
CA ALA A 232 5.37 4.73 11.84
C ALA A 232 4.34 4.72 12.97
#